data_AF-A0AAW0JJ90-F1
#
_entry.id   AF-A0AAW0JJ90-F1
#
_cell.length_a   1.000
_cell.length_b   1.000
_cell.length_c   1.000
_cell.angle_alpha   90.00
_cell.angle_beta   90.00
_cell.angle_gamma   90.00
#
_symmetry.space_group_name_H-M   'P 1'
#
loop_
_entity.id
_entity.type
_entity.pdbx_description
1 polymer ?
#
loop_
_entity_poly.entity_id
_entity_poly.type
_entity_poly.pdbx_seq_one_letter_code
_entity_poly.pdbx_strand_id
1 'polypeptide(L)'
;MHESVQGFLSHCGWNSVLESICAGVPILAWPMVAEQPLNARMVVEEIKVGLRVETCNGSVRGFVKWEGLEKMVKELMEEEKGKEARKKSKEVAQMAKKTMEEAGSSKCTLDLLIDEICGKKT
;
A
#
# COMPACT_ATOMS: atom_id res chain seq x y z
N MET A 1 -5.87 12.81 7.45
CA MET A 1 -6.10 12.45 6.05
C MET A 1 -7.52 12.83 5.66
N HIS A 2 -7.76 13.24 4.42
CA HIS A 2 -9.07 13.75 4.00
C HIS A 2 -10.04 12.61 3.65
N GLU A 3 -11.24 12.60 4.24
CA GLU A 3 -12.21 11.51 4.10
C GLU A 3 -12.70 11.30 2.65
N SER A 4 -12.71 12.37 1.85
CA SER A 4 -13.07 12.28 0.43
C SER A 4 -12.01 11.60 -0.44
N VAL A 5 -10.79 11.36 0.07
CA VAL A 5 -9.75 10.64 -0.68
C VAL A 5 -10.03 9.16 -0.59
N GLN A 6 -10.43 8.57 -1.71
CA GLN A 6 -10.91 7.20 -1.79
C GLN A 6 -10.01 6.28 -2.64
N GLY A 7 -8.93 6.79 -3.20
CA GLY A 7 -7.98 5.96 -3.94
C GLY A 7 -6.69 6.73 -4.19
N PHE A 8 -5.60 6.00 -4.36
CA PHE A 8 -4.29 6.57 -4.64
C PHE A 8 -3.64 5.87 -5.82
N LEU A 9 -3.52 6.57 -6.95
CA LEU A 9 -2.71 6.11 -8.07
C LEU A 9 -1.23 6.33 -7.73
N SER A 10 -0.47 5.26 -7.64
CA SER A 10 0.91 5.31 -7.15
C SER A 10 1.85 4.45 -7.97
N HIS A 11 3.09 4.90 -8.08
CA HIS A 11 4.17 4.10 -8.63
C HIS A 11 4.65 2.99 -7.68
N CYS A 12 4.08 2.87 -6.49
CA CYS A 12 4.42 1.86 -5.49
C CYS A 12 5.87 1.92 -4.98
N GLY A 13 6.46 3.11 -4.90
CA GLY A 13 7.64 3.31 -4.05
C GLY A 13 7.27 3.02 -2.59
N TRP A 14 8.18 2.40 -1.84
CA TRP A 14 7.82 1.83 -0.53
C TRP A 14 7.28 2.87 0.46
N ASN A 15 7.82 4.09 0.46
CA ASN A 15 7.30 5.18 1.28
C ASN A 15 5.84 5.52 0.95
N SER A 16 5.50 5.68 -0.34
CA SER A 16 4.12 5.95 -0.77
C SER A 16 3.18 4.78 -0.48
N VAL A 17 3.68 3.54 -0.51
CA VAL A 17 2.90 2.37 -0.07
C VAL A 17 2.59 2.47 1.42
N LEU A 18 3.59 2.76 2.27
CA LEU A 18 3.41 2.91 3.71
C LEU A 18 2.48 4.08 4.06
N GLU A 19 2.63 5.23 3.38
CA GLU A 19 1.73 6.38 3.54
C GLU A 19 0.28 5.98 3.26
N SER A 20 0.02 5.28 2.16
CA SER A 20 -1.33 4.80 1.78
C SER A 20 -1.88 3.72 2.71
N ILE A 21 -1.02 2.88 3.28
CA ILE A 21 -1.40 1.88 4.27
C ILE A 21 -1.82 2.56 5.58
N CYS A 22 -0.99 3.45 6.14
CA CYS A 22 -1.29 4.17 7.38
C CYS A 22 -2.56 5.03 7.25
N ALA A 23 -2.79 5.53 6.04
CA ALA A 23 -3.96 6.25 5.59
C ALA A 23 -5.26 5.43 5.48
N GLY A 24 -5.16 4.12 5.31
CA GLY A 24 -6.29 3.26 4.95
C GLY A 24 -6.88 3.55 3.57
N VAL A 25 -6.08 4.07 2.64
CA VAL A 25 -6.47 4.39 1.27
C VAL A 25 -6.01 3.28 0.33
N PRO A 26 -6.89 2.71 -0.50
CA PRO A 26 -6.50 1.66 -1.43
C PRO A 26 -5.67 2.21 -2.59
N ILE A 27 -4.73 1.41 -3.08
CA ILE A 27 -3.76 1.80 -4.10
C ILE A 27 -4.19 1.29 -5.47
N LEU A 28 -4.14 2.13 -6.50
CA LEU A 28 -4.05 1.69 -7.89
C LEU A 28 -2.57 1.70 -8.31
N ALA A 29 -1.99 0.51 -8.40
CA ALA A 29 -0.56 0.28 -8.57
C ALA A 29 -0.12 0.44 -10.02
N TRP A 30 0.85 1.32 -10.25
CA TRP A 30 1.46 1.61 -11.55
C TRP A 30 2.99 1.74 -11.46
N PRO A 31 3.73 0.63 -11.24
CA PRO A 31 5.17 0.67 -11.02
C PRO A 31 5.97 1.11 -12.26
N MET A 32 7.09 1.81 -12.04
CA MET A 32 7.92 2.39 -13.11
C MET A 32 9.35 1.82 -13.14
N VAL A 33 10.03 1.79 -11.99
CA VAL A 33 11.47 1.48 -11.85
C VAL A 33 11.80 0.79 -10.53
N ALA A 34 13.07 0.37 -10.36
CA ALA A 34 13.62 -0.19 -9.13
C ALA A 34 12.80 -1.38 -8.58
N GLU A 35 12.53 -1.43 -7.28
CA GLU A 35 11.80 -2.50 -6.59
C GLU A 35 10.27 -2.32 -6.65
N GLN A 36 9.78 -1.23 -7.25
CA GLN A 36 8.35 -0.92 -7.36
C GLN A 36 7.49 -2.04 -7.94
N PRO A 37 7.93 -2.83 -8.96
CA PRO A 37 7.20 -4.01 -9.42
C PRO A 37 6.91 -5.03 -8.32
N LEU A 38 7.87 -5.24 -7.41
CA LEU A 38 7.76 -6.16 -6.27
C LEU A 38 6.84 -5.57 -5.20
N ASN A 39 6.98 -4.28 -4.89
CA ASN A 39 6.07 -3.60 -3.96
C ASN A 39 4.63 -3.64 -4.47
N ALA A 40 4.42 -3.40 -5.77
CA ALA A 40 3.11 -3.48 -6.41
C ALA A 40 2.55 -4.91 -6.36
N ARG A 41 3.41 -5.94 -6.46
CA ARG A 41 3.00 -7.33 -6.25
C ARG A 41 2.53 -7.55 -4.82
N MET A 42 3.30 -7.07 -3.83
CA MET A 42 2.91 -7.15 -2.42
C MET A 42 1.56 -6.48 -2.17
N VAL A 43 1.35 -5.26 -2.67
CA VAL A 43 0.10 -4.48 -2.53
C VAL A 43 -1.11 -5.24 -3.08
N VAL A 44 -0.98 -5.86 -4.27
CA VAL A 44 -2.12 -6.43 -5.01
C VAL A 44 -2.37 -7.89 -4.66
N GLU A 45 -1.31 -8.70 -4.55
CA GLU A 45 -1.42 -10.15 -4.40
C GLU A 45 -1.35 -10.58 -2.93
N GLU A 46 -0.42 -10.02 -2.16
CA GLU A 46 -0.10 -10.50 -0.80
C GLU A 46 -1.03 -9.86 0.25
N ILE A 47 -0.98 -8.52 0.36
CA ILE A 47 -1.76 -7.79 1.38
C ILE A 47 -3.13 -7.33 0.87
N LYS A 48 -3.36 -7.37 -0.45
CA LYS A 48 -4.64 -7.11 -1.13
C LYS A 48 -5.26 -5.75 -0.78
N VAL A 49 -4.44 -4.71 -0.66
CA VAL A 49 -4.86 -3.33 -0.37
C VAL A 49 -4.99 -2.47 -1.63
N GLY A 50 -4.96 -3.08 -2.81
CA GLY A 50 -4.99 -2.33 -4.06
C GLY A 50 -5.21 -3.19 -5.30
N LEU A 51 -5.32 -2.52 -6.43
CA LEU A 51 -5.45 -3.09 -7.77
C LEU A 51 -4.25 -2.67 -8.63
N ARG A 52 -4.05 -3.30 -9.78
CA ARG A 52 -2.97 -2.95 -10.72
C ARG A 52 -3.54 -2.36 -12.01
N VAL A 53 -2.87 -1.34 -12.54
CA VAL A 53 -3.19 -0.80 -13.87
C VAL A 53 -2.96 -1.86 -14.95
N GLU A 54 -3.93 -2.01 -15.86
CA GLU A 54 -3.84 -2.94 -16.99
C GLU A 54 -2.95 -2.37 -18.11
N THR A 55 -1.99 -3.18 -18.57
CA THR A 55 -1.12 -2.86 -19.71
C THR A 55 -1.55 -3.65 -20.94
N CYS A 56 -1.29 -3.11 -22.14
CA CYS A 56 -1.75 -3.70 -23.40
C CYS A 56 -1.26 -5.14 -23.64
N ASN A 57 -0.09 -5.48 -23.09
CA ASN A 57 0.56 -6.78 -23.28
C ASN A 57 0.65 -7.59 -21.98
N GLY A 58 -0.02 -7.15 -20.90
CA GLY A 58 0.05 -7.79 -19.58
C GLY A 58 1.42 -7.69 -18.88
N SER A 59 2.43 -7.08 -19.50
CA SER A 59 3.74 -6.90 -18.86
C SER A 59 3.68 -5.76 -17.84
N VAL A 60 4.45 -5.87 -16.76
CA VAL A 60 4.45 -4.88 -15.66
C VAL A 60 4.84 -3.48 -16.14
N ARG A 61 5.66 -3.37 -17.19
CA ARG A 61 6.13 -2.10 -17.78
C ARG A 61 5.53 -1.82 -19.16
N GLY A 62 4.43 -2.50 -19.49
CA GLY A 62 3.77 -2.36 -20.78
C GLY A 62 3.08 -1.00 -20.94
N PHE A 63 2.81 -0.63 -22.20
CA PHE A 63 2.08 0.59 -22.49
C PHE A 63 0.64 0.52 -21.94
N VAL A 64 0.20 1.57 -21.27
CA VAL A 64 -1.15 1.71 -20.73
C VAL A 64 -1.95 2.63 -21.65
N LYS A 65 -3.08 2.11 -22.13
CA LYS A 65 -4.06 2.90 -22.87
C LYS A 65 -5.06 3.53 -21.91
N TRP A 66 -5.65 4.65 -22.33
CA TRP A 66 -6.58 5.41 -21.48
C TRP A 66 -7.82 4.60 -21.12
N GLU A 67 -8.32 3.73 -22.01
CA GLU A 67 -9.48 2.87 -21.75
C GLU A 67 -9.20 1.88 -20.60
N GLY A 68 -8.01 1.28 -20.59
CA GLY A 68 -7.59 0.37 -19.53
C GLY A 68 -7.38 1.09 -18.20
N LEU A 69 -6.83 2.31 -18.24
CA LEU A 69 -6.68 3.14 -17.04
C LEU A 69 -8.04 3.55 -16.47
N GLU A 70 -8.95 4.06 -17.31
CA GLU A 70 -10.30 4.47 -16.91
C GLU A 70 -11.05 3.29 -16.25
N LYS A 71 -11.01 2.11 -16.88
CA LYS A 71 -11.59 0.89 -16.34
C LYS A 71 -11.07 0.59 -14.94
N MET A 72 -9.75 0.62 -14.73
CA MET A 72 -9.16 0.30 -13.43
C MET A 72 -9.40 1.38 -12.37
N VAL A 73 -9.53 2.65 -12.77
CA VAL A 73 -9.97 3.72 -11.88
C VAL A 73 -11.40 3.50 -11.42
N LYS A 74 -12.34 3.21 -12.35
CA LYS A 74 -13.72 2.88 -12.01
C LYS A 74 -13.80 1.65 -11.10
N GLU A 75 -13.04 0.61 -11.41
CA GLU A 75 -13.00 -0.61 -10.61
C GLU A 75 -12.57 -0.32 -9.15
N LEU A 76 -11.55 0.52 -8.94
CA LEU A 76 -11.10 0.88 -7.59
C LEU A 76 -12.14 1.72 -6.82
N MET A 77 -12.83 2.61 -7.53
CA MET A 77 -13.69 3.61 -6.92
C MET A 77 -15.11 3.09 -6.64
N GLU A 78 -15.66 2.29 -7.54
CA GLU A 78 -17.12 2.01 -7.58
C GLU A 78 -17.44 0.51 -7.50
N GLU A 79 -16.55 -0.36 -7.97
CA GLU A 79 -16.82 -1.78 -8.15
C GLU A 79 -16.35 -2.66 -6.98
N GLU A 80 -16.66 -3.96 -7.07
CA GLU A 80 -16.49 -4.90 -5.96
C GLU A 80 -15.03 -5.07 -5.54
N LYS A 81 -14.09 -5.20 -6.48
CA LYS A 81 -12.67 -5.34 -6.11
C LYS A 81 -12.14 -4.09 -5.41
N GLY A 82 -12.61 -2.92 -5.82
CA GLY A 82 -12.29 -1.65 -5.15
C GLY A 82 -12.82 -1.58 -3.72
N LYS A 83 -14.07 -2.05 -3.50
CA LYS A 83 -14.66 -2.14 -2.15
C LYS A 83 -13.89 -3.11 -1.26
N GLU A 84 -13.50 -4.27 -1.77
CA GLU A 84 -12.67 -5.25 -1.07
C GLU A 84 -11.31 -4.66 -0.69
N ALA A 85 -10.61 -4.03 -1.64
CA ALA A 85 -9.33 -3.37 -1.41
C ALA A 85 -9.43 -2.24 -0.37
N ARG A 86 -10.51 -1.45 -0.40
CA ARG A 86 -10.78 -0.38 0.56
C ARG A 86 -11.01 -0.92 1.97
N LYS A 87 -11.81 -1.98 2.10
CA LYS A 87 -12.02 -2.67 3.38
C LYS A 87 -10.68 -3.17 3.91
N LYS A 88 -9.88 -3.83 3.05
CA LYS A 88 -8.59 -4.38 3.45
C LYS A 88 -7.60 -3.29 3.85
N SER A 89 -7.57 -2.17 3.13
CA SER A 89 -6.74 -1.01 3.45
C SER A 89 -7.04 -0.47 4.84
N LYS A 90 -8.32 -0.35 5.22
CA LYS A 90 -8.73 0.08 6.58
C LYS A 90 -8.29 -0.91 7.67
N GLU A 91 -8.43 -2.21 7.44
CA GLU A 91 -7.95 -3.24 8.36
C GLU A 91 -6.43 -3.14 8.58
N VAL A 92 -5.66 -3.04 7.49
CA VAL A 92 -4.20 -2.95 7.55
C VAL A 92 -3.74 -1.62 8.17
N ALA A 93 -4.45 -0.51 7.92
CA ALA A 93 -4.19 0.77 8.58
C ALA A 93 -4.30 0.67 10.11
N GLN A 94 -5.33 -0.02 10.61
CA GLN A 94 -5.50 -0.25 12.04
C GLN A 94 -4.37 -1.10 12.62
N MET A 95 -3.93 -2.14 11.89
CA MET A 95 -2.78 -2.94 12.30
C MET A 95 -1.49 -2.11 12.33
N ALA A 96 -1.22 -1.32 11.29
CA ALA A 96 -0.05 -0.45 11.22
C ALA A 96 -0.02 0.60 12.33
N LYS A 97 -1.19 1.14 12.73
CA LYS A 97 -1.29 2.03 13.89
C LYS A 97 -0.91 1.30 15.18
N LYS A 98 -1.48 0.11 15.42
CA LYS A 98 -1.24 -0.69 16.62
C LYS A 98 0.22 -1.09 16.80
N THR A 99 0.96 -1.35 15.72
CA THR A 99 2.39 -1.71 15.83
C THR A 99 3.26 -0.57 16.36
N MET A 100 2.78 0.68 16.30
CA MET A 100 3.51 1.87 16.75
C MET A 100 3.04 2.41 18.12
N GLU A 101 2.01 1.84 18.74
CA GLU A 101 1.56 2.20 20.09
C GLU A 101 2.59 1.74 21.15
N GLU A 102 2.48 2.19 22.41
CA GLU A 102 3.47 1.93 23.48
C GLU A 102 3.81 0.44 23.70
N ALA A 103 2.84 -0.46 23.49
CA ALA A 103 3.04 -1.92 23.54
C ALA A 103 3.04 -2.58 22.16
N GLY A 104 3.17 -1.78 21.10
CA GLY A 104 3.19 -2.21 19.71
C GLY A 104 4.53 -2.82 19.32
N SER A 105 4.50 -3.82 18.45
CA SER A 105 5.70 -4.57 18.07
C SER A 105 6.83 -3.70 17.52
N SER A 106 6.54 -2.78 16.59
CA SER A 106 7.55 -1.89 16.01
C SER A 106 8.11 -0.89 17.02
N LYS A 107 7.27 -0.40 17.95
CA LYS A 107 7.72 0.48 19.05
C LYS A 107 8.66 -0.27 20.00
N CYS A 108 8.30 -1.49 20.43
CA CYS A 108 9.16 -2.31 21.27
C CYS A 108 10.47 -2.67 20.56
N THR A 109 10.44 -3.00 19.26
CA THR A 109 11.67 -3.25 18.49
C THR A 109 12.57 -2.02 18.42
N LEU A 110 11.99 -0.82 18.26
CA LEU A 110 12.75 0.42 18.28
C LEU A 110 13.38 0.68 19.66
N ASP A 111 12.65 0.43 20.75
CA ASP A 111 13.18 0.59 22.11
C ASP A 111 14.33 -0.38 22.39
N LEU A 112 14.20 -1.64 21.96
CA LEU A 112 15.28 -2.64 22.06
C LEU A 112 16.53 -2.19 21.31
N LEU A 113 16.37 -1.64 20.10
CA LEU A 113 17.49 -1.09 19.33
C LEU A 113 18.16 0.08 20.05
N ILE A 114 17.37 0.98 20.66
CA ILE A 114 17.90 2.11 21.43
C ILE A 114 18.69 1.61 22.65
N ASP A 115 18.15 0.64 23.38
CA ASP A 115 18.80 0.08 24.56
C ASP A 115 20.11 -0.64 24.21
N GLU A 116 20.13 -1.39 23.11
CA GLU A 116 21.35 -2.04 22.58
C GLU A 116 22.43 -0.99 22.23
N ILE A 117 22.08 0.06 21.49
CA ILE A 117 23.01 1.12 21.10
C ILE A 117 23.51 1.91 22.33
N CYS A 118 22.66 2.08 23.33
CA CYS A 118 22.99 2.78 24.56
C CYS A 118 23.74 1.91 25.59
N GLY A 119 23.98 0.63 25.28
CA GLY A 119 24.67 -0.31 26.17
C GLY A 119 23.90 -0.62 27.46
N LYS A 120 22.57 -0.41 27.48
CA LYS A 120 21.74 -0.86 28.60
C LYS A 120 21.64 -2.37 28.48
N LYS A 121 22.22 -3.10 29.44
CA LYS A 121 22.08 -4.56 29.51
C LYS A 121 20.59 -4.89 29.66
N THR A 122 20.03 -5.58 28.67
CA THR A 122 18.73 -6.26 28.74
C THR A 122 18.69 -7.25 29.89
#